data_AF-A0A3A6TWK3-F1
#
_entry.id   AF-A0A3A6TWK3-F1
#
_cell.length_a   1.000
_cell.length_b   1.000
_cell.length_c   1.000
_cell.angle_alpha   90.00
_cell.angle_beta   90.00
_cell.angle_gamma   90.00
#
_symmetry.space_group_name_H-M   'P 1'
#
loop_
_entity.id
_entity.type
_entity.pdbx_description
1 polymer ?
#
loop_
_entity_poly.entity_id
_entity_poly.type
_entity_poly.pdbx_seq_one_letter_code
_entity_poly.pdbx_strand_id
1 'polypeptide(L)'
;MAVALFNKCGHLSYIGIGISKSSHPLVNRLISHVLEKKPGSENEYQAQKKWSDVAFLATIGFNKNQDYLAAALETYLIKKLNPPRNKKGKT
;
A
#
# COMPACT_ATOMS: atom_id res chain seq x y z
N MET A 1 7.82 3.98 -6.70
CA MET A 1 6.43 4.43 -6.45
C MET A 1 6.07 4.29 -4.97
N ALA A 2 5.40 5.29 -4.40
CA ALA A 2 4.81 5.24 -3.05
C ALA A 2 3.28 5.07 -3.13
N VAL A 3 2.67 4.45 -2.11
CA VAL A 3 1.26 4.08 -2.04
C VAL A 3 0.70 4.50 -0.68
N ALA A 4 -0.48 5.09 -0.66
CA ALA A 4 -1.24 5.40 0.55
C ALA A 4 -2.63 4.76 0.47
N LEU A 5 -3.07 4.11 1.55
CA LEU A 5 -4.38 3.46 1.65
C LEU A 5 -5.29 4.27 2.59
N PHE A 6 -6.50 4.54 2.15
CA PHE A 6 -7.49 5.32 2.88
C PHE A 6 -8.75 4.51 3.12
N ASN A 7 -9.38 4.72 4.27
CA ASN A 7 -10.69 4.14 4.56
C ASN A 7 -11.82 4.91 3.88
N LYS A 8 -13.07 4.42 4.04
CA LYS A 8 -14.28 5.06 3.50
C LYS A 8 -14.51 6.50 3.99
N CYS A 9 -13.97 6.87 5.14
CA CYS A 9 -14.06 8.23 5.70
C CYS A 9 -12.95 9.16 5.22
N GLY A 10 -12.06 8.70 4.33
CA GLY A 10 -10.90 9.48 3.87
C GLY A 10 -9.74 9.52 4.86
N HIS A 11 -9.76 8.72 5.93
CA HIS A 11 -8.64 8.65 6.87
C HIS A 11 -7.53 7.75 6.33
N LEU A 12 -6.28 8.21 6.47
CA LEU A 12 -5.10 7.46 6.09
C LEU A 12 -4.89 6.27 7.04
N SER A 13 -4.90 5.07 6.49
CA SER A 13 -4.72 3.82 7.23
C SER A 13 -3.29 3.30 7.16
N TYR A 14 -2.64 3.41 6.00
CA TYR A 14 -1.32 2.83 5.73
C TYR A 14 -0.57 3.56 4.61
N ILE A 15 0.76 3.56 4.69
CA ILE A 15 1.67 4.00 3.64
C ILE A 15 2.66 2.87 3.35
N GLY A 16 2.91 2.59 2.07
CA GLY A 16 3.86 1.58 1.65
C GLY A 16 4.56 1.96 0.35
N ILE A 17 5.70 1.35 0.08
CA ILE A 17 6.34 1.41 -1.23
C ILE A 17 6.03 0.19 -2.09
N GLY A 18 5.81 0.44 -3.38
CA GLY A 18 5.75 -0.55 -4.44
C GLY A 18 7.01 -0.50 -5.28
N ILE A 19 8.16 -0.84 -4.68
CA ILE A 19 9.45 -0.92 -5.39
C ILE A 19 9.77 -2.41 -5.54
N SER A 20 9.78 -2.90 -6.78
CA SER A 20 10.11 -4.29 -7.11
C SER A 20 10.69 -4.35 -8.52
N LYS A 21 11.56 -5.34 -8.78
CA LYS A 21 12.13 -5.60 -10.11
C LYS A 21 11.12 -6.21 -11.11
N SER A 22 9.87 -6.43 -10.70
CA SER A 22 8.81 -6.98 -11.54
C SER A 22 8.17 -5.91 -12.43
N SER A 23 7.49 -6.35 -13.50
CA SER A 23 6.78 -5.47 -14.45
C SER A 23 5.60 -4.70 -13.81
N HIS A 24 5.06 -5.19 -12.69
CA HIS A 24 3.90 -4.59 -12.00
C HIS A 24 4.08 -4.52 -10.48
N PRO A 25 5.01 -3.69 -9.99
CA PRO A 25 5.43 -3.69 -8.59
C PRO A 25 4.31 -3.26 -7.63
N LEU A 26 3.42 -2.36 -8.05
CA LEU A 26 2.23 -1.96 -7.30
C LEU A 26 1.23 -3.10 -7.16
N VAL A 27 0.89 -3.76 -8.28
CA VAL A 27 -0.08 -4.87 -8.29
C VAL A 27 0.41 -5.99 -7.39
N ASN A 28 1.69 -6.34 -7.50
CA ASN A 28 2.30 -7.37 -6.66
C ASN A 28 2.26 -7.01 -5.17
N ARG A 29 2.49 -5.73 -4.82
CA ARG A 29 2.36 -5.24 -3.44
C ARG A 29 0.92 -5.32 -2.93
N LEU A 30 -0.05 -4.96 -3.77
CA LEU A 30 -1.47 -5.03 -3.41
C LEU A 30 -1.92 -6.47 -3.21
N ILE A 31 -1.57 -7.37 -4.13
CA ILE A 31 -1.93 -8.80 -4.03
C ILE A 31 -1.26 -9.47 -2.83
N SER A 32 0.00 -9.14 -2.51
CA SER A 32 0.69 -9.79 -1.40
C SER A 32 0.24 -9.32 -0.01
N HIS A 33 -0.28 -8.09 0.10
CA HIS A 33 -0.53 -7.48 1.42
C HIS A 33 -1.94 -7.00 1.65
N VAL A 34 -2.66 -6.56 0.62
CA VAL A 34 -3.95 -5.89 0.75
C VAL A 34 -5.09 -6.79 0.27
N LEU A 35 -4.89 -7.46 -0.85
CA LEU A 35 -5.88 -8.28 -1.52
C LEU A 35 -5.65 -9.77 -1.27
N GLU A 36 -6.69 -10.56 -1.50
CA GLU A 36 -6.67 -12.02 -1.56
C GLU A 36 -7.62 -12.47 -2.67
N LYS A 37 -7.41 -13.66 -3.24
CA LYS A 37 -8.34 -14.22 -4.21
C LYS A 37 -9.66 -14.55 -3.51
N LYS A 38 -10.77 -14.19 -4.16
CA LYS A 38 -12.09 -14.55 -3.65
C LYS A 38 -12.32 -16.06 -3.80
N PRO A 39 -12.77 -16.77 -2.75
CA PRO A 39 -13.09 -18.19 -2.85
C PRO A 39 -14.12 -18.45 -3.96
N GLY A 40 -13.83 -19.41 -4.84
CA GLY A 40 -14.73 -19.79 -5.93
C GLY A 40 -14.73 -18.87 -7.15
N SER A 41 -13.82 -17.89 -7.23
CA SER A 41 -13.63 -17.07 -8.44
C SER A 41 -12.15 -17.06 -8.85
N GLU A 42 -11.90 -17.23 -10.14
CA GLU A 42 -10.53 -17.21 -10.69
C GLU A 42 -10.01 -15.79 -10.93
N ASN A 43 -10.92 -14.84 -11.14
CA ASN A 43 -10.61 -13.49 -11.62
C ASN A 43 -11.00 -12.37 -10.63
N GLU A 44 -11.59 -12.71 -9.48
CA GLU A 44 -11.96 -11.73 -8.47
C GLU A 44 -11.01 -11.72 -7.28
N TYR A 45 -10.67 -10.50 -6.85
CA TYR A 45 -9.93 -10.25 -5.62
C TYR A 45 -10.81 -9.49 -4.64
N GLN A 46 -10.63 -9.77 -3.36
CA GLN A 46 -11.23 -9.03 -2.26
C GLN A 46 -10.14 -8.50 -1.33
N ALA A 47 -10.44 -7.47 -0.56
CA ALA A 47 -9.53 -7.03 0.50
C ALA A 47 -9.45 -8.12 1.58
N GLN A 48 -8.24 -8.40 2.06
CA GLN A 48 -8.05 -9.26 3.24
C GLN A 48 -8.80 -8.66 4.42
N LYS A 49 -9.26 -9.49 5.36
CA LYS A 49 -10.07 -9.07 6.52
C LYS A 49 -9.53 -7.81 7.24
N LYS A 50 -8.21 -7.73 7.45
CA LYS A 50 -7.53 -6.58 8.09
C LYS A 50 -7.58 -5.26 7.30
N TRP A 51 -7.92 -5.31 6.01
CA TRP A 51 -8.04 -4.19 5.08
C TRP A 51 -9.47 -3.99 4.56
N SER A 52 -10.47 -4.65 5.16
CA SER A 52 -11.87 -4.59 4.74
C SER A 52 -12.49 -3.19 4.76
N ASP A 53 -11.89 -2.25 5.48
CA ASP A 53 -12.27 -0.84 5.59
C ASP A 53 -11.59 0.06 4.55
N VAL A 54 -10.57 -0.42 3.83
CA VAL A 54 -9.89 0.34 2.77
C VAL A 54 -10.84 0.53 1.60
N ALA A 55 -10.95 1.77 1.13
CA ALA A 55 -11.83 2.15 0.03
C ALA A 55 -11.08 2.82 -1.12
N PHE A 56 -10.00 3.54 -0.82
CA PHE A 56 -9.25 4.30 -1.80
C PHE A 56 -7.76 4.08 -1.64
N LEU A 57 -7.05 4.14 -2.76
CA LEU A 57 -5.59 4.18 -2.79
C LEU A 57 -5.14 5.42 -3.56
N ALA A 58 -4.06 6.03 -3.11
CA ALA A 58 -3.35 7.06 -3.84
C ALA A 58 -1.92 6.60 -4.10
N THR A 59 -1.38 6.94 -5.27
CA THR A 59 -0.01 6.60 -5.64
C THR A 59 0.75 7.82 -6.11
N ILE A 60 2.04 7.84 -5.80
CA ILE A 60 2.99 8.83 -6.32
C ILE A 60 4.10 8.05 -7.03
N GLY A 61 4.15 8.24 -8.35
CA GLY A 61 5.18 7.68 -9.22
C GLY A 61 6.44 8.54 -9.21
N PHE A 62 7.57 7.90 -9.47
CA PHE A 62 8.85 8.56 -9.71
C PHE A 62 9.46 7.98 -10.98
N ASN A 63 10.30 8.76 -11.66
CA ASN A 63 11.08 8.23 -12.76
C ASN A 63 12.09 7.20 -12.25
N LYS A 64 12.55 6.29 -13.14
CA LYS A 64 13.44 5.17 -12.78
C LYS A 64 14.74 5.63 -12.09
N ASN A 65 15.29 6.77 -12.51
CA ASN A 65 16.49 7.38 -11.90
C ASN A 65 16.21 8.03 -10.52
N GLN A 66 14.96 8.11 -10.11
CA GLN A 66 14.46 8.75 -8.90
C GLN A 66 13.71 7.77 -7.98
N ASP A 67 13.77 6.46 -8.24
CA ASP A 67 13.05 5.46 -7.43
C ASP A 67 13.43 5.50 -5.94
N TYR A 68 14.66 5.94 -5.63
CA TYR A 68 15.11 6.16 -4.24
C TYR A 68 14.24 7.19 -3.49
N LEU A 69 13.63 8.15 -4.19
CA LEU A 69 12.74 9.14 -3.60
C LEU A 69 11.46 8.51 -3.06
N ALA A 70 11.01 7.37 -3.60
CA ALA A 70 9.84 6.68 -3.08
C ALA A 70 10.07 6.16 -1.66
N ALA A 71 11.25 5.62 -1.37
CA ALA A 71 11.64 5.15 -0.05
C ALA A 71 11.82 6.31 0.95
N ALA A 72 12.44 7.41 0.50
CA ALA A 72 12.58 8.62 1.30
C ALA A 72 11.20 9.22 1.65
N LEU A 73 10.31 9.30 0.66
CA LEU A 73 8.95 9.83 0.83
C LEU A 73 8.12 8.95 1.78
N GLU A 74 8.17 7.63 1.64
CA GLU A 74 7.49 6.71 2.56
C GLU A 74 7.94 6.96 4.01
N THR A 75 9.26 6.98 4.24
CA THR A 75 9.82 7.19 5.57
C THR A 75 9.37 8.54 6.15
N TYR A 76 9.41 9.58 5.34
CA TYR A 76 8.96 10.92 5.74
C TYR A 76 7.47 10.94 6.10
N LEU A 77 6.60 10.41 5.23
CA LEU A 77 5.16 10.43 5.45
C LEU A 77 4.73 9.55 6.63
N ILE A 78 5.35 8.38 6.83
CA ILE A 78 5.09 7.54 8.00
C ILE A 78 5.43 8.30 9.28
N LYS A 79 6.58 8.95 9.34
CA LYS A 79 7.00 9.75 10.51
C LYS A 79 6.07 10.95 10.73
N LYS A 80 5.67 11.63 9.66
CA LYS A 80 4.87 12.86 9.72
C LYS A 80 3.40 12.60 10.07
N LEU A 81 2.81 11.53 9.54
CA LEU A 81 1.37 11.26 9.61
C LEU A 81 1.03 10.12 10.58
N ASN A 82 2.01 9.33 11.00
CA ASN A 82 1.86 8.22 11.95
C ASN A 82 0.63 7.31 11.69
N PRO A 83 0.45 6.80 10.44
CA PRO A 83 -0.70 5.99 10.10
C PRO A 83 -0.83 4.74 10.99
N PRO A 84 -2.05 4.37 11.39
CA PRO A 84 -2.29 3.38 12.43
C PRO A 84 -1.71 2.00 12.09
N ARG A 85 -1.69 1.62 10.80
CA ARG A 85 -1.23 0.30 10.35
C ARG A 85 0.23 0.26 9.92
N ASN A 86 0.95 1.38 10.03
CA ASN A 86 2.43 1.39 9.90
C ASN A 86 3.14 1.20 11.23
N LYS A 87 2.40 1.24 12.35
CA LYS A 87 2.95 0.94 13.67
C LYS A 87 3.33 -0.53 13.70
N LYS A 88 4.63 -0.82 13.65
CA LYS A 88 5.14 -2.10 14.09
C LYS A 88 4.75 -2.24 15.55
N GLY A 89 4.02 -3.28 15.91
CA GLY A 89 3.85 -3.63 17.31
C GLY A 89 5.23 -3.63 17.96
N LYS A 90 5.35 -3.03 19.13
CA LYS A 90 6.50 -3.27 19.99
C LYS A 90 6.48 -4.78 20.29
N THR A 91 7.31 -5.55 19.58
CA THR A 91 7.80 -6.84 20.08
C THR A 91 8.73 -6.56 21.26
#